data_AF-Q16SG1-F1
#
_entry.id   AF-Q16SG1-F1
#
_cell.length_a   1.000
_cell.length_b   1.000
_cell.length_c   1.000
_cell.angle_alpha   90.00
_cell.angle_beta   90.00
_cell.angle_gamma   90.00
#
_symmetry.space_group_name_H-M   'P 1'
#
loop_
_entity.id
_entity.type
_entity.pdbx_description
1 polymer ?
#
loop_
_entity_poly.entity_id
_entity_poly.type
_entity_poly.pdbx_seq_one_letter_code
_entity_poly.pdbx_strand_id
1 'polypeptide(L)'
;MLSEALLRKIKRRGSGSNLPMAMRYRTLKETSKESVGVYRSHIHGRGLFCNRDIEAGEMVIEYAGELIRSTLTDKRERYYDSRGIGCYMFKIDEHFVVDATMRGNAARFINHSCEPNCYSKVVDILGHKHIIIFALRRIVQGEELTYDYKFPFEDVKIPCSCGSKKCRKYLN
;
A
#
# COMPACT_ATOMS: atom_id res chain seq x y z
N MET A 1 -7.65 -11.29 39.18
CA MET A 1 -6.96 -10.34 38.28
C MET A 1 -5.99 -11.13 37.41
N LEU A 2 -6.33 -11.41 36.16
CA LEU A 2 -5.41 -12.11 35.25
C LEU A 2 -4.39 -11.09 34.74
N SER A 3 -3.09 -11.43 34.82
CA SER A 3 -1.99 -10.53 34.47
C SER A 3 -2.04 -10.10 32.99
N GLU A 4 -1.58 -8.89 32.69
CA GLU A 4 -1.51 -8.37 31.31
C GLU A 4 -0.71 -9.29 30.36
N ALA A 5 0.22 -10.08 30.91
CA ALA A 5 0.95 -11.11 30.18
C ALA A 5 0.03 -12.22 29.64
N LEU A 6 -1.06 -12.55 30.34
CA LEU A 6 -2.04 -13.55 29.92
C LEU A 6 -2.97 -13.01 28.82
N LEU A 7 -3.34 -11.71 28.87
CA LEU A 7 -4.06 -11.03 27.78
C LEU A 7 -3.21 -10.99 26.49
N ARG A 8 -1.89 -10.75 26.60
CA ARG A 8 -0.97 -10.83 25.45
C ARG A 8 -0.84 -12.26 24.91
N LYS A 9 -0.90 -13.28 25.77
CA LYS A 9 -0.86 -14.71 25.38
C LYS A 9 -2.15 -15.20 24.72
N ILE A 10 -3.31 -14.64 25.08
CA ILE A 10 -4.61 -14.95 24.44
C ILE A 10 -4.70 -14.36 23.02
N LYS A 11 -3.89 -13.33 22.70
CA LYS A 11 -3.74 -12.75 21.36
C LYS A 11 -2.94 -13.62 20.38
N ARG A 12 -2.94 -14.95 20.56
CA ARG A 12 -2.55 -15.90 19.51
C ARG A 12 -3.58 -15.77 18.38
N ARG A 13 -3.31 -14.84 17.47
CA ARG A 13 -4.06 -14.58 16.24
C ARG A 13 -4.15 -15.89 15.46
N GLY A 14 -5.27 -16.60 15.57
CA GLY A 14 -5.66 -17.55 14.53
C GLY A 14 -5.63 -16.82 13.20
N SER A 15 -5.17 -17.48 12.13
CA SER A 15 -5.00 -16.85 10.83
C SER A 15 -6.31 -16.19 10.42
N GLY A 16 -6.37 -14.86 10.53
CA GLY A 16 -7.55 -14.06 10.16
C GLY A 16 -7.90 -14.14 8.68
N SER A 17 -7.14 -14.94 7.90
CA SER A 17 -7.37 -15.28 6.51
C SER A 17 -8.78 -15.85 6.25
N ASN A 18 -9.31 -16.65 7.17
CA ASN A 18 -10.61 -17.33 7.02
C ASN A 18 -11.84 -16.48 7.41
N LEU A 19 -11.62 -15.25 7.89
CA LEU A 19 -12.73 -14.34 8.21
C LEU A 19 -13.30 -13.71 6.92
N PRO A 20 -14.61 -13.39 6.90
CA PRO A 20 -15.21 -12.62 5.82
C PRO A 20 -14.47 -11.32 5.53
N MET A 21 -14.40 -10.89 4.26
CA MET A 21 -13.62 -9.72 3.84
C MET A 21 -13.96 -8.44 4.63
N ALA A 22 -15.25 -8.18 4.86
CA ALA A 22 -15.69 -7.01 5.62
C ALA A 22 -15.17 -7.00 7.07
N MET A 23 -15.09 -8.16 7.72
CA MET A 23 -14.54 -8.27 9.08
C MET A 23 -13.04 -8.02 9.08
N ARG A 24 -12.30 -8.65 8.15
CA ARG A 24 -10.86 -8.43 7.98
C ARG A 24 -10.55 -6.96 7.71
N TYR A 25 -11.37 -6.31 6.89
CA TYR A 25 -11.24 -4.89 6.58
C TYR A 25 -11.51 -3.99 7.79
N ARG A 26 -12.51 -4.30 8.62
CA ARG A 26 -12.73 -3.56 9.88
C ARG A 26 -11.49 -3.63 10.78
N THR A 27 -10.96 -4.83 10.98
CA THR A 27 -9.72 -5.03 11.76
C THR A 27 -8.52 -4.30 11.14
N LEU A 28 -8.42 -4.24 9.81
CA LEU A 28 -7.39 -3.47 9.10
C LEU A 28 -7.46 -1.97 9.46
N LYS A 29 -8.66 -1.37 9.48
CA LYS A 29 -8.83 0.06 9.81
C LYS A 29 -8.41 0.38 11.24
N GLU A 30 -8.61 -0.55 12.17
CA GLU A 30 -8.22 -0.41 13.57
C GLU A 30 -6.70 -0.59 13.76
N THR A 31 -6.10 -1.57 13.09
CA THR A 31 -4.72 -2.01 13.39
C THR A 31 -3.64 -1.44 12.49
N SER A 32 -4.00 -0.91 11.31
CA SER A 32 -3.01 -0.43 10.31
C SER A 32 -2.13 0.69 10.85
N LYS A 33 -2.68 1.64 11.62
CA LYS A 33 -1.92 2.77 12.19
C LYS A 33 -0.78 2.35 13.11
N GLU A 34 -0.93 1.22 13.80
CA GLU A 34 0.11 0.68 14.69
C GLU A 34 1.03 -0.30 13.95
N SER A 35 0.52 -0.93 12.89
CA SER A 35 1.24 -1.99 12.17
C SER A 35 2.29 -1.47 11.19
N VAL A 36 2.20 -0.20 10.77
CA VAL A 36 3.14 0.40 9.82
C VAL A 36 3.58 1.79 10.25
N GLY A 37 4.75 2.21 9.78
CA GLY A 37 5.31 3.54 10.02
C GLY A 37 6.00 4.09 8.78
N VAL A 38 6.10 5.43 8.68
CA VAL A 38 6.79 6.10 7.58
C VAL A 38 8.17 6.53 8.04
N TYR A 39 9.20 6.06 7.35
CA TYR A 39 10.61 6.35 7.68
C TYR A 39 11.38 6.71 6.41
N ARG A 40 12.65 7.10 6.55
CA ARG A 40 13.53 7.35 5.41
C ARG A 40 13.76 6.06 4.65
N SER A 41 13.58 6.10 3.33
CA SER A 41 13.79 4.94 2.44
C SER A 41 15.15 4.99 1.78
N HIS A 42 15.72 3.81 1.50
CA HIS A 42 16.89 3.67 0.65
C HIS A 42 16.55 3.67 -0.85
N ILE A 43 15.28 3.43 -1.20
CA ILE A 43 14.80 3.44 -2.58
C ILE A 43 14.58 4.89 -3.02
N HIS A 44 13.70 5.62 -2.33
CA HIS A 44 13.41 7.00 -2.64
C HIS A 44 12.73 7.74 -1.47
N GLY A 45 13.30 8.88 -1.07
CA GLY A 45 12.71 9.78 -0.07
C GLY A 45 12.26 9.11 1.22
N ARG A 46 10.95 8.91 1.38
CA ARG A 46 10.32 8.21 2.50
C ARG A 46 9.64 6.94 2.01
N GLY A 47 9.72 5.89 2.82
CA GLY A 47 9.11 4.59 2.60
C GLY A 47 8.15 4.23 3.71
N LEU A 48 7.26 3.26 3.45
CA LEU A 48 6.42 2.64 4.47
C LEU A 48 7.07 1.35 4.95
N PHE A 49 7.19 1.19 6.25
CA PHE A 49 7.82 0.02 6.89
C PHE A 49 6.84 -0.65 7.83
N CYS A 50 7.01 -1.95 8.08
CA CYS A 50 6.22 -2.66 9.08
C CYS A 50 6.79 -2.47 10.49
N ASN A 51 5.93 -2.18 11.46
CA ASN A 51 6.28 -2.03 12.87
C ASN A 51 6.07 -3.32 13.68
N ARG A 52 5.72 -4.40 12.99
CA ARG A 52 5.56 -5.76 13.53
C ARG A 52 5.75 -6.77 12.40
N ASP A 53 5.88 -8.03 12.77
CA ASP A 53 5.75 -9.13 11.82
C ASP A 53 4.35 -9.15 11.17
N ILE A 54 4.34 -9.39 9.87
CA ILE A 54 3.15 -9.51 9.03
C ILE A 54 3.20 -10.86 8.31
N GLU A 55 2.13 -11.63 8.40
CA GLU A 55 2.07 -12.95 7.78
C GLU A 55 1.69 -12.88 6.30
N ALA A 56 2.09 -13.91 5.54
CA ALA A 56 1.73 -14.01 4.12
C ALA A 56 0.21 -13.99 3.92
N GLY A 57 -0.29 -13.21 2.95
CA GLY A 57 -1.71 -13.04 2.66
C GLY A 57 -2.48 -12.15 3.64
N GLU A 58 -1.81 -11.59 4.66
CA GLU A 58 -2.40 -10.62 5.58
C GLU A 58 -2.66 -9.27 4.86
N MET A 59 -3.75 -8.59 5.25
CA MET A 59 -3.99 -7.21 4.82
C MET A 59 -3.06 -6.27 5.58
N VAL A 60 -2.32 -5.44 4.86
CA VAL A 60 -1.31 -4.53 5.43
C VAL A 60 -1.89 -3.15 5.65
N ILE A 61 -2.41 -2.54 4.60
CA ILE A 61 -3.01 -1.21 4.62
C ILE A 61 -3.92 -1.01 3.39
N GLU A 62 -4.96 -0.20 3.54
CA GLU A 62 -5.74 0.31 2.41
C GLU A 62 -4.99 1.46 1.75
N TYR A 63 -4.94 1.52 0.42
CA TYR A 63 -4.55 2.74 -0.28
C TYR A 63 -5.75 3.68 -0.34
N ALA A 64 -5.85 4.57 0.65
CA ALA A 64 -6.99 5.46 0.81
C ALA A 64 -6.69 6.84 0.23
N GLY A 65 -7.68 7.43 -0.44
CA GLY A 65 -7.63 8.77 -0.98
C GLY A 65 -8.99 9.24 -1.49
N GLU A 66 -8.99 10.30 -2.29
CA GLU A 66 -10.20 10.80 -2.95
C GLU A 66 -10.55 9.93 -4.16
N LEU A 67 -11.77 9.40 -4.22
CA LEU A 67 -12.26 8.67 -5.39
C LEU A 67 -12.67 9.66 -6.48
N ILE A 68 -12.00 9.61 -7.63
CA ILE A 68 -12.25 10.48 -8.77
C ILE A 68 -12.53 9.67 -10.03
N ARG A 69 -13.17 10.29 -11.02
CA ARG A 69 -13.32 9.69 -12.34
C ARG A 69 -11.97 9.70 -13.07
N SER A 70 -11.67 8.65 -13.83
CA SER A 70 -10.44 8.55 -14.63
C SER A 70 -10.26 9.71 -15.60
N THR A 71 -11.35 10.30 -16.12
CA THR A 71 -11.29 11.45 -17.03
C THR A 71 -10.72 12.73 -16.39
N LEU A 72 -10.55 12.76 -15.06
CA LEU A 72 -9.98 13.89 -14.33
C LEU A 72 -8.47 13.75 -14.07
N THR A 73 -7.85 12.61 -14.38
CA THR A 73 -6.43 12.35 -14.05
C THR A 73 -5.52 13.36 -14.73
N ASP A 74 -5.60 13.53 -16.05
CA ASP A 74 -4.70 14.41 -16.81
C ASP A 74 -4.78 15.86 -16.32
N LYS A 75 -5.99 16.33 -16.00
CA LYS A 75 -6.22 17.68 -15.47
C LYS A 75 -5.54 17.85 -14.11
N ARG A 76 -5.65 16.85 -13.23
CA ARG A 76 -5.03 16.88 -11.90
C ARG A 76 -3.51 16.71 -11.97
N GLU A 77 -3.00 15.82 -12.82
CA GLU A 77 -1.57 15.63 -13.05
C GLU A 77 -0.91 16.93 -13.51
N ARG A 78 -1.45 17.60 -14.54
CA ARG A 78 -0.95 18.91 -14.99
C ARG A 78 -0.99 19.96 -13.88
N TYR A 79 -2.05 19.97 -13.08
CA TYR A 79 -2.15 20.88 -11.95
C TYR A 79 -1.06 20.60 -10.90
N TYR A 80 -0.85 19.33 -10.54
CA TYR A 80 0.17 18.94 -9.56
C TYR A 80 1.58 19.23 -10.07
N ASP A 81 1.88 18.89 -11.32
CA ASP A 81 3.16 19.16 -11.97
C ASP A 81 3.48 20.67 -12.02
N SER A 82 2.52 21.50 -12.42
CA SER A 82 2.68 22.97 -12.44
C SER A 82 2.95 23.60 -11.07
N ARG A 83 2.70 22.85 -9.99
CA ARG A 83 2.90 23.25 -8.60
C ARG A 83 4.08 22.53 -7.94
N GLY A 84 4.79 21.66 -8.66
CA GLY A 84 5.86 20.82 -8.12
C GLY A 84 5.37 19.83 -7.06
N ILE A 85 4.10 19.42 -7.12
CA ILE A 85 3.48 18.45 -6.21
C ILE A 85 3.58 17.07 -6.86
N GLY A 86 4.07 16.07 -6.12
CA GLY A 86 4.11 14.69 -6.62
C GLY A 86 2.70 14.13 -6.88
N CYS A 87 2.56 13.26 -7.89
CA CYS A 87 1.31 12.60 -8.22
C CYS A 87 1.18 11.25 -7.49
N TYR A 88 0.08 11.04 -6.78
CA TYR A 88 -0.21 9.81 -6.02
C TYR A 88 -1.58 9.27 -6.40
N MET A 89 -1.69 8.77 -7.63
CA MET A 89 -2.92 8.21 -8.18
C MET A 89 -2.82 6.70 -8.35
N PHE A 90 -3.89 5.99 -7.96
CA PHE A 90 -3.99 4.54 -8.07
C PHE A 90 -5.28 4.18 -8.81
N LYS A 91 -5.14 3.60 -10.01
CA LYS A 91 -6.28 3.16 -10.82
C LYS A 91 -7.01 1.97 -10.17
N ILE A 92 -8.32 2.11 -9.94
CA ILE A 92 -9.19 1.01 -9.51
C ILE A 92 -9.65 0.22 -10.73
N ASP A 93 -10.19 0.93 -11.72
CA ASP A 93 -10.71 0.37 -12.97
C ASP A 93 -10.66 1.45 -14.08
N GLU A 94 -11.30 1.20 -15.21
CA GLU A 94 -11.31 2.14 -16.35
C GLU A 94 -12.02 3.47 -16.04
N HIS A 95 -12.94 3.48 -15.07
CA HIS A 95 -13.78 4.64 -14.76
C HIS A 95 -13.33 5.40 -13.52
N PHE A 96 -12.66 4.73 -12.57
CA PHE A 96 -12.33 5.31 -11.28
C PHE A 96 -10.85 5.15 -10.88
N VAL A 97 -10.35 6.20 -10.21
CA VAL A 97 -9.00 6.32 -9.68
C VAL A 97 -9.08 6.83 -8.24
N VAL A 98 -8.21 6.33 -7.36
CA VAL A 98 -8.00 6.88 -6.02
C VAL A 98 -6.84 7.86 -6.08
N ASP A 99 -7.11 9.13 -5.82
CA ASP A 99 -6.11 10.19 -5.74
C ASP A 99 -5.77 10.49 -4.28
N ALA A 100 -4.57 10.06 -3.86
CA ALA A 100 -4.03 10.27 -2.52
C ALA A 100 -3.12 11.51 -2.43
N THR A 101 -3.04 12.34 -3.48
CA THR A 101 -2.09 13.46 -3.59
C THR A 101 -2.33 14.52 -2.52
N MET A 102 -3.57 14.99 -2.42
CA MET A 102 -3.96 16.04 -1.45
C MET A 102 -4.61 15.45 -0.20
N ARG A 103 -5.34 14.33 -0.34
CA ARG A 103 -6.04 13.65 0.74
C ARG A 103 -5.76 12.16 0.62
N GLY A 104 -4.96 11.62 1.52
CA GLY A 104 -4.64 10.20 1.53
C GLY A 104 -4.13 9.72 2.88
N ASN A 105 -3.63 8.49 2.94
CA ASN A 105 -3.05 7.91 4.14
C ASN A 105 -1.58 7.49 3.92
N ALA A 106 -0.99 6.78 4.89
CA ALA A 106 0.40 6.36 4.86
C ALA A 106 0.76 5.44 3.67
N ALA A 107 -0.22 4.79 3.03
CA ALA A 107 0.00 3.91 1.90
C ALA A 107 0.61 4.62 0.68
N ARG A 108 0.47 5.96 0.57
CA ARG A 108 1.12 6.75 -0.48
C ARG A 108 2.64 6.74 -0.43
N PHE A 109 3.23 6.29 0.68
CA PHE A 109 4.69 6.16 0.86
C PHE A 109 5.21 4.75 0.56
N ILE A 110 4.37 3.82 0.09
CA ILE A 110 4.84 2.48 -0.28
C ILE A 110 5.57 2.60 -1.62
N ASN A 111 6.87 2.35 -1.62
CA ASN A 111 7.71 2.44 -2.80
C ASN A 111 7.53 1.24 -3.74
N HIS A 112 8.00 1.42 -4.97
CA HIS A 112 8.10 0.35 -5.94
C HIS A 112 9.29 -0.57 -5.67
N SER A 113 9.10 -1.88 -5.88
CA SER A 113 10.19 -2.82 -6.10
C SER A 113 9.87 -3.77 -7.25
N CYS A 114 10.88 -4.12 -8.05
CA CYS A 114 10.79 -5.18 -9.06
C CYS A 114 10.77 -6.59 -8.44
N GLU A 115 11.18 -6.71 -7.17
CA GLU A 115 11.04 -7.92 -6.36
C GLU A 115 10.30 -7.55 -5.06
N PRO A 116 8.97 -7.33 -5.16
CA PRO A 116 8.21 -6.80 -4.04
C PRO A 116 7.91 -7.85 -2.97
N ASN A 117 7.63 -7.38 -1.76
CA ASN A 117 7.11 -8.21 -0.66
C ASN A 117 5.60 -8.03 -0.43
N CYS A 118 4.95 -7.10 -1.14
CA CYS A 118 3.50 -6.89 -1.14
C CYS A 118 2.92 -6.89 -2.57
N TYR A 119 1.60 -7.07 -2.63
CA TYR A 119 0.80 -6.88 -3.84
C TYR A 119 -0.47 -6.10 -3.53
N SER A 120 -1.01 -5.40 -4.51
CA SER A 120 -2.28 -4.70 -4.42
C SER A 120 -3.41 -5.57 -4.98
N LYS A 121 -4.62 -5.42 -4.43
CA LYS A 121 -5.85 -6.00 -4.97
C LYS A 121 -7.02 -5.05 -4.75
N VAL A 122 -7.84 -4.88 -5.78
CA VAL A 122 -9.15 -4.24 -5.66
C VAL A 122 -10.12 -5.24 -5.05
N VAL A 123 -10.76 -4.87 -3.95
CA VAL A 123 -11.71 -5.70 -3.21
C VAL A 123 -13.03 -4.95 -3.09
N ASP A 124 -14.14 -5.62 -3.39
CA ASP A 124 -15.47 -5.12 -3.07
C ASP A 124 -15.79 -5.42 -1.59
N ILE A 125 -16.07 -4.38 -0.82
CA ILE A 125 -16.47 -4.48 0.57
C ILE A 125 -17.76 -3.67 0.72
N LEU A 126 -18.86 -4.37 0.95
CA LEU A 126 -20.19 -3.76 1.13
C LEU A 126 -20.62 -2.88 -0.06
N GLY A 127 -20.28 -3.28 -1.29
CA GLY A 127 -20.65 -2.55 -2.52
C GLY A 127 -19.71 -1.40 -2.88
N HIS A 128 -18.61 -1.24 -2.14
CA HIS A 128 -17.59 -0.22 -2.41
C HIS A 128 -16.26 -0.89 -2.77
N LYS A 129 -15.61 -0.42 -3.83
CA LYS A 129 -14.29 -0.91 -4.24
C LYS A 129 -13.20 -0.23 -3.41
N HIS A 130 -12.34 -1.03 -2.81
CA HIS A 130 -11.17 -0.60 -2.05
C HIS A 130 -9.89 -1.18 -2.63
N ILE A 131 -8.82 -0.40 -2.65
CA ILE A 131 -7.48 -0.88 -3.02
C ILE A 131 -6.77 -1.30 -1.74
N ILE A 132 -6.54 -2.60 -1.57
CA ILE A 132 -5.90 -3.13 -0.37
C ILE A 132 -4.53 -3.71 -0.73
N ILE A 133 -3.54 -3.40 0.10
CA ILE A 133 -2.20 -3.95 0.02
C ILE A 133 -2.14 -5.20 0.91
N PHE A 134 -1.66 -6.30 0.34
CA PHE A 134 -1.50 -7.59 0.99
C PHE A 134 -0.03 -8.00 0.99
N ALA A 135 0.39 -8.77 1.99
CA ALA A 135 1.73 -9.35 2.04
C ALA A 135 1.84 -10.56 1.09
N LEU A 136 2.87 -10.61 0.23
CA LEU A 136 3.17 -11.76 -0.64
C LEU A 136 3.81 -12.92 0.13
N ARG A 137 4.56 -12.59 1.17
CA ARG A 137 5.29 -13.51 2.04
C ARG A 137 5.20 -13.02 3.48
N ARG A 138 5.76 -13.77 4.42
CA ARG A 138 6.01 -13.22 5.76
C ARG A 138 7.01 -12.06 5.65
N ILE A 139 6.69 -10.96 6.34
CA ILE A 139 7.48 -9.72 6.38
C ILE A 139 7.84 -9.47 7.85
N VAL A 140 9.13 -9.39 8.14
CA VAL A 140 9.66 -9.19 9.49
C VAL A 140 9.61 -7.72 9.84
N GLN A 141 9.35 -7.40 11.11
CA GLN A 141 9.40 -6.01 11.61
C GLN A 141 10.64 -5.25 11.12
N GLY A 142 10.45 -4.03 10.63
CA GLY A 142 11.49 -3.14 10.14
C GLY A 142 11.81 -3.29 8.65
N GLU A 143 11.21 -4.25 7.94
CA GLU A 143 11.31 -4.31 6.48
C GLU A 143 10.50 -3.18 5.81
N GLU A 144 11.04 -2.63 4.70
CA GLU A 144 10.30 -1.70 3.84
C GLU A 144 9.24 -2.48 3.03
N LEU A 145 8.01 -1.99 3.08
CA LEU A 145 6.89 -2.52 2.30
C LEU A 145 6.99 -1.98 0.88
N THR A 146 6.89 -2.88 -0.11
CA THR A 146 6.99 -2.51 -1.53
C THR A 146 6.03 -3.34 -2.38
N TYR A 147 5.53 -2.76 -3.47
CA TYR A 147 4.72 -3.49 -4.46
C TYR A 147 5.12 -3.11 -5.90
N ASP A 148 4.70 -3.92 -6.86
CA ASP A 148 4.89 -3.59 -8.27
C ASP A 148 3.86 -2.53 -8.71
N TYR A 149 4.33 -1.34 -9.11
CA TYR A 149 3.47 -0.23 -9.54
C TYR A 149 2.76 -0.52 -10.86
N LYS A 150 3.34 -1.39 -11.71
CA LYS A 150 2.79 -1.75 -13.03
C LYS A 150 2.45 -0.51 -13.87
N PHE A 151 3.34 0.49 -13.87
CA PHE A 151 3.17 1.63 -14.77
C PHE A 151 3.16 1.14 -16.23
N PRO A 152 2.32 1.74 -17.08
CA PRO A 152 2.28 1.41 -18.49
C PRO A 152 3.63 1.74 -19.14
N PHE A 153 3.97 1.03 -20.19
CA PHE A 153 5.20 1.33 -20.93
C PHE A 153 5.08 2.67 -21.65
N GLU A 154 6.04 3.56 -21.42
CA GLU A 154 6.13 4.87 -22.07
C GLU A 154 7.53 5.11 -22.63
N ASP A 155 7.63 6.03 -23.60
CA ASP A 155 8.93 6.41 -24.20
C ASP A 155 9.81 7.16 -23.19
N VAL A 156 9.19 8.00 -22.34
CA VAL A 156 9.89 8.72 -21.28
C VAL A 156 10.10 7.78 -20.10
N LYS A 157 11.35 7.34 -19.93
CA LYS A 157 11.71 6.35 -18.92
C LYS A 157 11.94 6.95 -17.54
N ILE A 158 11.33 6.34 -16.53
CA ILE A 158 11.50 6.70 -15.11
C ILE A 158 12.44 5.67 -14.47
N PRO A 159 13.67 6.07 -14.05
CA PRO A 159 14.63 5.13 -13.46
C PRO A 159 14.11 4.47 -12.18
N CYS A 160 14.30 3.16 -12.07
CA CYS A 160 13.97 2.37 -10.89
C CYS A 160 15.18 2.25 -9.96
N SER A 161 15.01 2.67 -8.70
CA SER A 161 16.06 2.62 -7.67
C SER A 161 15.80 1.55 -6.61
N CYS A 162 15.04 0.49 -6.94
CA CYS A 162 14.62 -0.51 -5.94
C CYS A 162 15.75 -1.39 -5.37
N GLY A 163 16.94 -1.37 -5.97
CA GLY A 163 18.11 -2.14 -5.49
C GLY A 163 18.03 -3.67 -5.69
N SER A 164 16.94 -4.22 -6.24
CA SER A 164 16.85 -5.66 -6.52
C SER A 164 17.84 -6.10 -7.59
N LYS A 165 18.41 -7.31 -7.42
CA LYS A 165 19.24 -7.97 -8.44
C LYS A 165 18.48 -8.25 -9.74
N LYS A 166 17.15 -8.37 -9.67
CA LYS A 166 16.24 -8.58 -10.80
C LYS A 166 15.54 -7.28 -11.23
N CYS A 167 16.12 -6.12 -10.93
CA CYS A 167 15.55 -4.83 -11.29
C CYS A 167 15.34 -4.68 -12.81
N ARG A 168 14.16 -4.22 -13.22
CA ARG A 168 13.82 -3.90 -14.62
C ARG A 168 14.47 -2.59 -15.12
N LYS A 169 15.27 -1.93 -14.28
CA LYS A 169 15.93 -0.63 -14.47
C LYS A 169 15.01 0.58 -14.56
N TYR A 170 13.76 0.39 -14.96
CA TYR A 170 12.76 1.46 -15.09
C TYR A 170 11.42 1.06 -14.43
N LEU A 171 10.64 2.05 -14.01
CA LEU A 171 9.29 1.84 -13.48
C LEU A 171 8.28 1.55 -14.61
N ASN A 172 8.53 2.11 -15.80
CA ASN A 172 7.76 2.07 -17.03
C ASN A 172 8.62 1.71 -18.26
#